data_AF-A0A5C8K2T4-F1
#
_entry.id   AF-A0A5C8K2T4-F1
#
_cell.length_a   1.000
_cell.length_b   1.000
_cell.length_c   1.000
_cell.angle_alpha   90.00
_cell.angle_beta   90.00
_cell.angle_gamma   90.00
#
_symmetry.space_group_name_H-M   'P 1'
#
loop_
_entity.id
_entity.type
_entity.pdbx_description
1 polymer ?
#
loop_
_entity_poly.entity_id
_entity_poly.type
_entity_poly.pdbx_seq_one_letter_code
_entity_poly.pdbx_strand_id
1 'polypeptide(L)'
;MAGFRKFLLRGNIVELAVAVIVGATFSGLVQALVRDLITPLIGAVTGGRQPDFAQYSFTVNGSEFKYGDFLNHLITFLIIAAVVYWLVVLPMTRLVTLFDRDKAATTKECPECLGEIPIEARRCMHCTIQLVPETEKPAATT
;
A
#
# COMPACT_ATOMS: atom_id res chain seq x y z
N MET A 1 8.46 -17.74 -30.96
CA MET A 1 8.62 -18.26 -29.58
C MET A 1 9.85 -17.71 -28.84
N ALA A 2 11.05 -17.67 -29.43
CA ALA A 2 12.27 -17.19 -28.74
C ALA A 2 12.25 -15.70 -28.33
N GLY A 3 11.65 -14.83 -29.14
CA GLY A 3 11.53 -13.39 -28.84
C GLY A 3 10.62 -13.07 -27.65
N PHE A 4 9.54 -13.82 -27.48
CA PHE A 4 8.60 -13.65 -26.36
C PHE A 4 9.22 -14.05 -25.02
N ARG A 5 9.97 -15.16 -24.98
CA ARG A 5 10.73 -15.56 -23.77
C ARG A 5 11.80 -14.53 -23.41
N LYS A 6 12.53 -13.96 -24.38
CA LYS A 6 13.51 -12.88 -24.13
C LYS A 6 12.88 -11.58 -23.61
N PHE A 7 11.64 -11.31 -24.00
CA PHE A 7 10.87 -10.17 -23.48
C PHE A 7 10.41 -10.41 -22.04
N LEU A 8 9.88 -11.61 -21.73
CA LEU A 8 9.46 -11.97 -20.37
C LEU A 8 10.63 -12.07 -19.39
N LEU A 9 11.82 -12.52 -19.83
CA LEU A 9 13.02 -12.59 -19.00
C LEU A 9 13.62 -11.20 -18.69
N ARG A 10 13.02 -10.13 -19.19
CA ARG A 10 13.37 -8.76 -18.80
C ARG A 10 12.71 -8.52 -17.43
N GLY A 11 13.44 -8.84 -16.35
CA GLY A 11 12.94 -8.98 -14.96
C GLY A 11 11.93 -7.93 -14.48
N ASN A 12 12.09 -6.67 -14.90
CA ASN A 12 11.15 -5.57 -14.61
C ASN A 12 9.67 -5.88 -14.97
N ILE A 13 9.40 -6.64 -16.03
CA ILE A 13 8.02 -6.94 -16.46
C ILE A 13 7.37 -7.99 -15.55
N VAL A 14 8.14 -8.97 -15.08
CA VAL A 14 7.63 -10.06 -14.23
C VAL A 14 7.29 -9.52 -12.85
N GLU A 15 8.15 -8.69 -12.28
CA GLU A 15 7.90 -8.05 -10.98
C GLU A 15 6.64 -7.17 -11.03
N LEU A 16 6.49 -6.35 -12.08
CA LEU A 16 5.31 -5.54 -12.28
C LEU A 16 4.05 -6.39 -12.48
N ALA A 17 4.13 -7.47 -13.26
CA ALA A 17 3.00 -8.37 -13.48
C ALA A 17 2.54 -9.05 -12.18
N VAL A 18 3.48 -9.51 -11.36
CA VAL A 18 3.18 -10.12 -10.06
C VAL A 18 2.53 -9.09 -9.13
N ALA A 19 3.07 -7.87 -9.06
CA ALA A 19 2.50 -6.81 -8.22
C ALA A 19 1.04 -6.48 -8.58
N VAL A 20 0.72 -6.38 -9.88
CA VAL A 20 -0.65 -6.09 -10.35
C VAL A 20 -1.62 -7.24 -10.02
N ILE A 21 -1.22 -8.49 -10.25
CA ILE A 21 -2.08 -9.65 -9.96
C ILE A 21 -2.36 -9.75 -8.47
N VAL A 22 -1.32 -9.66 -7.64
CA VAL A 22 -1.45 -9.72 -6.18
C VAL A 22 -2.35 -8.59 -5.68
N GLY A 23 -2.15 -7.36 -6.16
CA GLY A 23 -2.99 -6.22 -5.84
C GLY A 23 -4.46 -6.42 -6.19
N ALA A 24 -4.75 -6.96 -7.38
CA ALA A 24 -6.11 -7.25 -7.82
C ALA A 24 -6.78 -8.33 -6.94
N THR A 25 -6.10 -9.45 -6.70
CA THR A 25 -6.64 -10.52 -5.83
C THR A 25 -6.84 -10.06 -4.39
N PHE A 26 -5.92 -9.25 -3.85
CA PHE A 26 -6.03 -8.72 -2.50
C PHE A 26 -7.23 -7.78 -2.36
N SER A 27 -7.46 -6.89 -3.34
CA SER A 27 -8.66 -6.06 -3.36
C SER A 27 -9.94 -6.91 -3.38
N GLY A 28 -9.95 -8.00 -4.16
CA GLY A 28 -11.07 -8.95 -4.18
C GLY A 28 -11.33 -9.61 -2.82
N LEU A 29 -10.28 -10.04 -2.11
CA LEU A 29 -10.39 -10.62 -0.76
C LEU A 29 -10.95 -9.62 0.26
N VAL A 30 -10.47 -8.38 0.22
CA VAL A 30 -10.98 -7.29 1.07
C VAL A 30 -12.46 -7.03 0.80
N GLN A 31 -12.85 -6.95 -0.47
CA GLN A 31 -14.25 -6.74 -0.85
C GLN A 31 -15.15 -7.90 -0.42
N ALA A 32 -14.68 -9.15 -0.54
CA ALA A 32 -15.40 -10.32 -0.04
C ALA A 32 -15.56 -10.25 1.48
N LEU A 33 -14.48 -9.96 2.23
CA LEU A 33 -14.55 -9.79 3.69
C LEU A 33 -15.58 -8.74 4.09
N VAL A 34 -15.60 -7.58 3.43
CA VAL A 34 -16.55 -6.53 3.78
C VAL A 34 -17.98 -6.93 3.42
N ARG A 35 -18.22 -7.46 2.21
CA ARG A 35 -19.56 -7.88 1.78
C ARG A 35 -20.12 -9.05 2.60
N ASP A 36 -19.28 -10.03 2.92
CA ASP A 36 -19.71 -11.30 3.50
C ASP A 36 -19.69 -11.30 5.04
N LEU A 37 -18.86 -10.47 5.67
CA LEU A 37 -18.76 -10.39 7.13
C LEU A 37 -19.25 -9.06 7.69
N ILE A 38 -18.78 -7.93 7.14
CA ILE A 38 -19.03 -6.61 7.73
C ILE A 38 -20.44 -6.11 7.40
N THR A 39 -20.89 -6.20 6.14
CA THR A 39 -22.23 -5.80 5.74
C THR A 39 -23.34 -6.53 6.51
N PRO A 40 -23.31 -7.86 6.69
CA PRO A 40 -24.32 -8.54 7.51
C PRO A 40 -24.18 -8.23 9.01
N LEU A 41 -22.96 -7.98 9.52
CA LEU A 41 -22.77 -7.59 10.92
C LEU A 41 -23.35 -6.19 11.19
N ILE A 42 -23.12 -5.23 10.29
CA ILE A 42 -23.74 -3.90 10.35
C ILE A 42 -25.25 -4.05 10.23
N GLY A 43 -25.74 -4.84 9.26
CA GLY A 43 -27.15 -5.12 9.08
C GLY A 43 -27.80 -5.74 10.33
N ALA A 44 -27.11 -6.63 11.04
CA ALA A 44 -27.60 -7.21 12.28
C ALA A 44 -27.71 -6.15 13.40
N VAL A 45 -26.73 -5.26 13.50
CA VAL A 45 -26.71 -4.16 14.50
C VAL A 45 -27.75 -3.08 14.17
N THR A 46 -28.00 -2.78 12.90
CA THR A 46 -29.01 -1.80 12.46
C THR A 46 -30.42 -2.39 12.33
N GLY A 47 -30.65 -3.64 12.76
CA GLY A 47 -31.98 -4.26 12.80
C GLY A 47 -32.50 -4.75 11.44
N GLY A 48 -31.62 -5.21 10.57
CA GLY A 48 -31.94 -5.80 9.27
C GLY A 48 -32.15 -4.79 8.13
N ARG A 49 -32.03 -3.49 8.41
CA ARG A 49 -32.08 -2.46 7.38
C ARG A 49 -30.66 -2.11 6.95
N GLN A 50 -30.29 -2.50 5.74
CA GLN A 50 -29.19 -1.86 5.04
C GLN A 50 -29.48 -0.36 4.97
N PRO A 51 -28.47 0.52 5.11
CA PRO A 51 -28.61 1.96 4.89
C PRO A 51 -28.89 2.21 3.40
N ASP A 52 -30.11 1.88 2.96
CA ASP A 52 -30.53 1.99 1.58
C ASP A 52 -31.04 3.41 1.33
N PHE A 53 -30.12 4.27 0.92
CA PHE A 53 -30.43 5.61 0.45
C PHE A 53 -30.87 5.62 -1.02
N ALA A 54 -30.88 4.47 -1.72
CA ALA A 54 -31.15 4.40 -3.17
C ALA A 54 -32.57 4.82 -3.58
N GLN A 55 -33.48 4.90 -2.61
CA GLN A 55 -34.87 5.35 -2.78
C GLN A 55 -34.97 6.86 -3.10
N TYR A 56 -33.90 7.62 -2.87
CA TYR A 56 -33.86 9.05 -3.12
C TYR A 56 -33.34 9.35 -4.53
N SER A 57 -34.28 9.55 -5.45
CA SER A 57 -34.02 9.95 -6.84
C SER A 57 -34.76 11.23 -7.17
N PHE A 58 -34.09 12.18 -7.83
CA PHE A 58 -34.74 13.37 -8.39
C PHE A 58 -34.81 13.25 -9.91
N THR A 59 -36.02 13.35 -10.46
CA THR A 59 -36.24 13.32 -11.91
C THR A 59 -36.27 14.75 -12.43
N VAL A 60 -35.28 15.13 -13.23
CA VAL A 60 -35.28 16.40 -13.97
C VAL A 60 -35.25 16.07 -15.45
N ASN A 61 -36.26 16.52 -16.18
CA ASN A 61 -36.28 16.50 -17.65
C ASN A 61 -36.07 15.10 -18.27
N GLY A 62 -36.66 14.06 -17.67
CA GLY A 62 -36.57 12.67 -18.15
C GLY A 62 -35.29 11.91 -17.75
N SER A 63 -34.37 12.54 -17.00
CA SER A 63 -33.18 11.88 -16.45
C SER A 63 -33.38 11.59 -14.97
N GLU A 64 -33.31 10.32 -14.58
CA GLU A 64 -33.33 9.87 -13.18
C GLU A 64 -31.95 10.10 -12.53
N PHE A 65 -31.82 11.12 -11.67
CA PHE A 65 -30.62 11.32 -10.86
C PHE A 65 -30.73 10.54 -9.55
N LYS A 66 -30.11 9.35 -9.51
CA LYS A 66 -30.06 8.45 -8.35
C LYS A 66 -28.92 8.81 -7.39
N TYR A 67 -28.98 10.00 -6.80
CA TYR A 67 -27.97 10.45 -5.83
C TYR A 67 -27.89 9.54 -4.59
N GLY A 68 -29.00 8.89 -4.25
CA GLY A 68 -29.08 7.88 -3.21
C GLY A 68 -28.12 6.69 -3.38
N ASP A 69 -27.96 6.21 -4.61
CA ASP A 69 -27.07 5.09 -4.93
C ASP A 69 -25.59 5.48 -4.79
N PHE A 70 -25.24 6.69 -5.23
CA PHE A 70 -23.92 7.25 -5.04
C PHE A 70 -23.56 7.38 -3.55
N LEU A 71 -24.49 7.86 -2.73
CA LEU A 71 -24.27 7.99 -1.29
C LEU A 71 -24.05 6.62 -0.62
N ASN A 72 -24.79 5.60 -1.05
CA ASN A 72 -24.62 4.22 -0.57
C ASN A 72 -23.23 3.66 -0.93
N HIS A 73 -22.78 3.89 -2.17
CA HIS A 73 -21.44 3.51 -2.62
C HIS A 73 -20.34 4.26 -1.85
N LEU A 74 -20.55 5.54 -1.54
CA LEU A 74 -19.61 6.34 -0.76
C LEU A 74 -19.49 5.81 0.68
N ILE A 75 -20.61 5.49 1.34
CA ILE A 75 -20.61 4.92 2.69
C ILE A 75 -19.93 3.55 2.69
N THR A 76 -20.24 2.71 1.71
CA THR A 76 -19.61 1.39 1.56
C THR A 76 -18.10 1.52 1.35
N PHE A 77 -17.66 2.46 0.52
CA PHE A 77 -16.24 2.75 0.31
C PHE A 77 -15.54 3.18 1.60
N LEU A 78 -16.15 4.08 2.38
CA LEU A 78 -15.60 4.51 3.67
C LEU A 78 -15.47 3.36 4.68
N ILE A 79 -16.45 2.44 4.71
CA ILE A 79 -16.39 1.24 5.56
C ILE A 79 -15.25 0.34 5.12
N ILE A 80 -15.10 0.07 3.82
CA ILE A 80 -13.98 -0.74 3.30
C ILE A 80 -12.64 -0.10 3.66
N ALA A 81 -12.49 1.21 3.41
CA ALA A 81 -11.27 1.94 3.71
C ALA A 81 -10.91 1.88 5.21
N ALA A 82 -11.90 2.05 6.09
CA ALA A 82 -11.70 1.94 7.53
C ALA A 82 -11.25 0.54 7.96
N VAL A 83 -11.89 -0.51 7.44
CA VAL A 83 -11.55 -1.91 7.75
C VAL A 83 -10.16 -2.27 7.25
N VAL A 84 -9.82 -1.90 6.01
CA VAL A 84 -8.48 -2.14 5.44
C VAL A 84 -7.41 -1.41 6.24
N TYR A 85 -7.65 -0.15 6.58
CA TYR A 85 -6.71 0.63 7.35
C TYR A 85 -6.45 -0.01 8.72
N TRP A 86 -7.51 -0.42 9.42
CA TRP A 86 -7.38 -0.93 10.78
C TRP A 86 -6.88 -2.38 10.85
N LEU A 87 -7.33 -3.24 9.95
CA LEU A 87 -7.02 -4.69 9.96
C LEU A 87 -5.74 -5.03 9.19
N VAL A 88 -5.37 -4.25 8.19
CA VAL A 88 -4.21 -4.54 7.32
C VAL A 88 -3.11 -3.51 7.53
N VAL A 89 -3.40 -2.23 7.28
CA VAL A 89 -2.35 -1.19 7.28
C VAL A 89 -1.77 -1.00 8.67
N LEU A 90 -2.60 -0.93 9.71
CA LEU A 90 -2.12 -0.73 11.08
C LEU A 90 -1.21 -1.86 11.58
N PRO A 91 -1.60 -3.15 11.50
CA PRO A 91 -0.68 -4.23 11.92
C PRO A 91 0.50 -4.37 10.97
N MET A 92 0.34 -4.14 9.68
CA MET A 92 1.46 -4.22 8.73
C MET A 92 2.48 -3.12 9.02
N THR A 93 2.06 -1.87 9.23
CA THR A 93 2.96 -0.79 9.66
C THR A 93 3.63 -1.12 10.98
N ARG A 94 2.91 -1.67 11.96
CA ARG A 94 3.54 -2.12 13.22
C ARG A 94 4.57 -3.21 13.00
N LEU A 95 4.26 -4.24 12.21
CA LEU A 95 5.19 -5.33 11.91
C LEU A 95 6.41 -4.83 11.12
N VAL A 96 6.21 -3.99 10.12
CA VAL A 96 7.31 -3.40 9.33
C VAL A 96 8.22 -2.56 10.21
N THR A 97 7.67 -1.73 11.12
CA THR A 97 8.51 -1.00 12.09
C THR A 97 9.25 -1.90 13.07
N LEU A 98 8.84 -3.17 13.24
CA LEU A 98 9.59 -4.15 14.02
C LEU A 98 10.67 -4.82 13.18
N PHE A 99 10.36 -5.23 11.95
CA PHE A 99 11.32 -5.90 11.06
C PHE A 99 12.38 -4.96 10.46
N ASP A 100 12.04 -3.69 10.19
CA ASP A 100 12.98 -2.70 9.66
C ASP A 100 13.97 -2.22 10.73
N ARG A 101 13.68 -2.42 12.03
CA ARG A 101 14.66 -2.19 13.10
C ARG A 101 15.85 -3.14 13.04
N ASP A 102 15.64 -4.34 12.50
CA ASP A 102 16.70 -5.34 12.29
C ASP A 102 17.43 -5.14 10.94
N LYS A 103 16.84 -4.38 10.02
CA LYS A 103 17.47 -3.89 8.79
C LYS A 103 17.93 -2.45 8.94
N ALA A 104 18.70 -2.15 10.00
CA ALA A 104 19.46 -0.90 10.07
C ALA A 104 20.18 -0.72 8.74
N ALA A 105 19.89 0.37 8.02
CA ALA A 105 20.25 0.57 6.62
C ALA A 105 21.71 0.20 6.37
N THR A 106 22.02 -0.98 5.85
CA THR A 106 23.42 -1.46 5.77
C THR A 106 24.31 -0.60 4.86
N THR A 107 23.69 0.29 4.10
CA THR A 107 24.29 1.18 3.12
C THR A 107 23.89 2.64 3.36
N LYS A 108 24.85 3.55 3.21
CA LYS A 108 24.71 5.01 3.19
C LYS A 108 25.11 5.55 1.82
N GLU A 109 24.65 6.74 1.47
CA GLU A 109 25.10 7.44 0.27
C GLU A 109 26.43 8.15 0.55
N CYS A 110 27.40 8.02 -0.36
CA CYS A 110 28.62 8.80 -0.30
C CYS A 110 28.31 10.29 -0.58
N PRO A 111 28.71 11.24 0.28
CA PRO A 111 28.38 12.66 0.10
C PRO A 111 29.04 13.30 -1.14
N GLU A 112 30.09 12.68 -1.66
CA GLU A 112 30.85 13.22 -2.80
C GLU A 112 30.37 12.65 -4.14
N CYS A 113 30.15 11.33 -4.21
CA CYS A 113 29.84 10.65 -5.47
C CYS A 113 28.43 10.07 -5.54
N LEU A 114 27.62 10.23 -4.50
CA LEU A 114 26.23 9.73 -4.41
C LEU A 114 26.08 8.23 -4.68
N GLY A 115 27.18 7.47 -4.55
CA GLY A 115 27.18 6.02 -4.67
C GLY A 115 26.76 5.36 -3.37
N GLU A 116 26.01 4.27 -3.45
CA GLU A 116 25.65 3.43 -2.30
C GLU A 116 26.88 2.68 -1.77
N ILE A 117 27.22 2.91 -0.50
CA ILE A 117 28.37 2.27 0.18
C ILE A 117 27.96 1.74 1.55
N PRO A 118 28.63 0.72 2.10
CA PRO A 118 28.35 0.24 3.46
C PRO A 118 28.55 1.33 4.53
N ILE A 119 27.76 1.34 5.62
CA ILE A 119 27.88 2.35 6.71
C ILE A 119 29.30 2.44 7.26
N GLU A 120 29.94 1.29 7.45
CA GLU A 120 31.27 1.16 8.07
C GLU A 120 32.43 1.37 7.07
N ALA A 121 32.14 1.69 5.81
CA ALA A 121 33.19 1.89 4.81
C ALA A 121 34.05 3.12 5.15
N ARG A 122 35.34 2.88 5.43
CA ARG A 122 36.37 3.93 5.58
C ARG A 122 36.85 4.50 4.25
N ARG A 123 36.56 3.81 3.14
CA ARG A 123 36.93 4.22 1.79
C ARG A 123 35.79 3.91 0.82
N CYS A 124 35.40 4.89 0.02
CA CYS A 124 34.35 4.71 -0.98
C CYS A 124 34.82 3.80 -2.12
N MET A 125 34.03 2.81 -2.52
CA MET A 125 34.37 1.93 -3.64
C MET A 125 34.24 2.60 -5.02
N HIS A 126 33.42 3.65 -5.13
CA HIS A 126 33.10 4.30 -6.40
C HIS A 126 34.07 5.44 -6.74
N CYS A 127 34.35 6.33 -5.78
CA CYS A 127 35.23 7.48 -5.97
C CYS A 127 36.55 7.40 -5.19
N THR A 128 36.79 6.34 -4.41
CA THR A 128 38.04 6.08 -3.67
C THR A 128 38.41 7.09 -2.57
N ILE A 129 37.55 8.07 -2.29
CA ILE A 129 37.73 9.04 -1.19
C ILE A 129 37.72 8.35 0.16
N GLN A 130 38.49 8.89 1.12
CA GLN A 130 38.43 8.45 2.51
C GLN A 130 37.25 9.12 3.22
N LEU A 131 36.45 8.34 3.92
CA LEU A 131 35.27 8.81 4.65
C LEU A 131 35.42 8.44 6.13
N VAL A 132 34.95 9.33 7.00
CA VAL A 132 34.80 9.01 8.43
C VAL A 132 33.60 8.06 8.57
N PRO A 133 33.74 6.89 9.23
CA PRO A 133 32.62 6.00 9.51
C PRO A 133 31.53 6.74 10.30
N GLU A 134 30.26 6.46 10.03
CA GLU A 134 29.17 7.11 10.77
C GLU A 134 29.12 6.68 12.23
N THR A 135 29.67 5.50 12.57
CA THR A 135 29.82 5.01 13.93
C THR A 135 30.76 5.87 14.79
N GLU A 136 31.65 6.64 14.15
CA GLU A 136 32.61 7.55 14.80
C GLU A 136 32.15 9.01 14.78
N LYS A 137 31.17 9.34 13.92
CA LYS A 137 30.61 10.69 13.84
C LYS A 137 29.78 10.95 15.10
N PRO A 138 30.05 12.02 15.88
CA PRO A 138 29.23 12.35 17.03
C PRO A 138 27.79 12.53 16.56
N ALA A 139 26.85 11.82 17.20
CA ALA A 139 25.43 11.88 16.87
C ALA A 139 25.02 13.35 16.87
N ALA A 140 24.60 13.85 15.71
CA ALA A 140 24.12 15.21 15.59
C ALA A 140 22.90 15.34 16.51
N THR A 141 23.06 16.07 17.61
CA THR A 141 21.96 16.51 18.47
C THR A 141 21.01 17.38 17.64
N THR A 142 19.89 16.79 17.23
CA THR A 142 18.67 17.47 16.77
C THR A 142 17.48 16.68 17.26
#